data_AF-A0AAX2MDB9-F1
#
_entry.id   AF-A0AAX2MDB9-F1
#
_cell.length_a   1.000
_cell.length_b   1.000
_cell.length_c   1.000
_cell.angle_alpha   90.00
_cell.angle_beta   90.00
_cell.angle_gamma   90.00
#
_symmetry.space_group_name_H-M   'P 1'
#
loop_
_entity.id
_entity.type
_entity.pdbx_description
1 polymer ?
#
loop_
_entity_poly.entity_id
_entity_poly.type
_entity_poly.pdbx_seq_one_letter_code
_entity_poly.pdbx_strand_id
1 'polypeptide(L)'
;MNDIVKEAVSAPGMLDSESELWGGVILRQMKGDSDVQAMITVRKKMPARTSNQLFSDVFAAVYIDTYWTSQGASADILATSLAAAMGISQVDALQYARVSFRQWRGILCRKYPGDGGAIPSPNYFNALDIVTSQVLVLTPRELIDHWDSTVNPPKAGVNYAYARCQNLGFEGEISGIKVRMFAVPAGFTQTASSWVQCRTRDGDQEEGNILDRNGHPAKLTTGERGASEAFVADLPLGHVCLVATITDADFFTKNNPLTIEQGNWNFVTWLINNGAAAWRNVNTVPKLGETSLVFHNQDGTPEQFSFVRRCCTNPEQGETPLSPNKFTPQPPYKDGPAC
;
A
#
# COMPACT_ATOMS: atom_id res chain seq x y z
N MET A 1 -10.12 -9.65 24.85
CA MET A 1 -9.40 -10.92 25.00
C MET A 1 -10.39 -12.07 24.86
N ASN A 2 -10.14 -12.97 23.91
CA ASN A 2 -10.60 -14.38 23.87
C ASN A 2 -12.05 -14.75 23.51
N ASP A 3 -12.52 -14.43 22.30
CA ASP A 3 -13.70 -15.14 21.74
C ASP A 3 -13.45 -15.93 20.45
N ILE A 4 -12.37 -15.68 19.70
CA ILE A 4 -11.98 -16.53 18.55
C ILE A 4 -10.92 -17.56 18.93
N VAL A 5 -10.11 -17.27 19.95
CA VAL A 5 -9.18 -18.24 20.55
C VAL A 5 -9.94 -19.35 21.32
N LYS A 6 -11.25 -19.18 21.58
CA LYS A 6 -12.06 -20.15 22.33
C LYS A 6 -12.71 -21.25 21.49
N GLU A 7 -12.86 -21.09 20.18
CA GLU A 7 -13.25 -22.22 19.31
C GLU A 7 -12.04 -23.01 18.78
N ALA A 8 -10.82 -22.51 18.98
CA ALA A 8 -9.58 -23.25 18.77
C ALA A 8 -9.06 -23.92 20.05
N VAL A 9 -9.93 -24.36 20.98
CA VAL A 9 -9.50 -25.15 22.13
C VAL A 9 -9.72 -26.65 21.89
N SER A 10 -8.58 -27.29 21.63
CA SER A 10 -8.23 -28.70 21.80
C SER A 10 -8.20 -29.55 20.52
N ALA A 11 -6.98 -29.87 20.09
CA ALA A 11 -6.74 -31.14 19.43
C ALA A 11 -5.49 -31.80 20.03
N PRO A 12 -5.64 -32.65 21.05
CA PRO A 12 -4.78 -33.82 21.22
C PRO A 12 -5.04 -34.84 20.09
N GLY A 13 -5.04 -34.37 18.84
CA GLY A 13 -5.43 -35.12 17.64
C GLY A 13 -4.62 -34.67 16.41
N MET A 14 -4.82 -35.40 15.30
CA MET A 14 -4.21 -35.13 14.00
C MET A 14 -4.83 -33.88 13.34
N LEU A 15 -4.08 -33.22 12.47
CA LEU A 15 -4.51 -32.09 11.65
C LEU A 15 -4.87 -32.61 10.26
N ASP A 16 -6.12 -33.03 10.08
CA ASP A 16 -6.56 -33.84 8.94
C ASP A 16 -7.14 -33.02 7.78
N SER A 17 -7.31 -31.71 7.98
CA SER A 17 -7.82 -30.74 7.00
C SER A 17 -6.90 -29.52 6.82
N GLU A 18 -7.10 -28.78 5.73
CA GLU A 18 -6.38 -27.52 5.47
C GLU A 18 -6.67 -26.45 6.54
N SER A 19 -7.94 -26.31 6.95
CA SER A 19 -8.33 -25.36 8.01
C SER A 19 -7.67 -25.68 9.36
N GLU A 20 -7.56 -26.96 9.73
CA GLU A 20 -6.84 -27.36 10.94
C GLU A 20 -5.33 -27.12 10.84
N LEU A 21 -4.74 -27.28 9.65
CA LEU A 21 -3.36 -26.92 9.40
C LEU A 21 -3.14 -25.42 9.63
N TRP A 22 -3.96 -24.56 9.03
CA TRP A 22 -3.89 -23.10 9.24
C TRP A 22 -4.03 -22.72 10.71
N GLY A 23 -5.09 -23.18 11.38
CA GLY A 23 -5.29 -22.90 12.81
C GLY A 23 -4.14 -23.42 13.68
N GLY A 24 -3.59 -24.59 13.33
CA GLY A 24 -2.42 -25.17 13.98
C GLY A 24 -1.16 -24.32 13.85
N VAL A 25 -0.89 -23.76 12.67
CA VAL A 25 0.29 -22.91 12.42
C VAL A 25 0.12 -21.52 13.05
N ILE A 26 -1.06 -20.90 12.92
CA ILE A 26 -1.38 -19.62 13.56
C ILE A 26 -1.18 -19.70 15.08
N LEU A 27 -1.70 -20.75 15.72
CA LEU A 27 -1.55 -20.95 17.17
C LEU A 27 -0.07 -21.04 17.59
N ARG A 28 0.80 -21.59 16.74
CA ARG A 28 2.24 -21.70 17.04
C ARG A 28 2.92 -20.34 16.94
N GLN A 29 2.60 -19.58 15.90
CA GLN A 29 3.10 -18.23 15.70
C GLN A 29 2.70 -17.33 16.88
N MET A 30 1.43 -17.37 17.30
CA MET A 30 0.93 -16.59 18.44
C MET A 30 1.58 -16.97 19.78
N LYS A 31 2.13 -18.19 19.88
CA LYS A 31 2.90 -18.64 21.05
C LYS A 31 4.37 -18.19 21.02
N GLY A 32 4.82 -17.58 19.92
CA GLY A 32 6.20 -17.19 19.71
C GLY A 32 7.12 -18.36 19.34
N ASP A 33 6.57 -19.50 18.90
CA ASP A 33 7.39 -20.60 18.37
C ASP A 33 8.11 -20.10 17.10
N SER A 34 9.42 -20.37 16.98
CA SER A 34 10.14 -20.13 15.72
C SER A 34 9.52 -20.94 14.58
N ASP A 35 9.68 -20.48 13.35
CA ASP A 35 9.10 -21.14 12.18
C ASP A 35 9.54 -22.61 12.08
N VAL A 36 10.82 -22.92 12.28
CA VAL A 36 11.34 -24.30 12.27
C VAL A 36 10.73 -25.15 13.40
N GLN A 37 10.62 -24.62 14.62
CA GLN A 37 10.01 -25.33 15.75
C GLN A 37 8.53 -25.63 15.49
N ALA A 38 7.82 -24.63 14.96
CA ALA A 38 6.43 -24.75 14.58
C ALA A 38 6.25 -25.79 13.47
N MET A 39 7.08 -25.75 12.41
CA MET A 39 7.05 -26.72 11.32
C MET A 39 7.24 -28.16 11.83
N ILE A 40 8.25 -28.43 12.66
CA ILE A 40 8.49 -29.76 13.24
C ILE A 40 7.28 -30.23 14.04
N THR A 41 6.69 -29.33 14.82
CA THR A 41 5.58 -29.68 15.72
C THR A 41 4.29 -29.94 14.95
N VAL A 42 3.97 -29.11 13.96
CA VAL A 42 2.79 -29.26 13.11
C VAL A 42 2.94 -30.51 12.24
N ARG A 43 4.11 -30.74 11.64
CA ARG A 43 4.35 -31.89 10.76
C ARG A 43 4.11 -33.23 11.46
N LYS A 44 4.45 -33.36 12.74
CA LYS A 44 4.19 -34.57 13.55
C LYS A 44 2.71 -34.91 13.71
N LYS A 45 1.82 -33.92 13.53
CA LYS A 45 0.37 -34.08 13.65
C LYS A 45 -0.33 -34.20 12.31
N MET A 46 0.39 -34.12 11.19
CA MET A 46 -0.22 -34.16 9.86
C MET A 46 -0.25 -35.58 9.31
N PRO A 47 -1.30 -35.94 8.54
CA PRO A 47 -1.30 -37.12 7.71
C PRO A 47 -0.11 -37.15 6.75
N ALA A 48 0.46 -38.34 6.51
CA ALA A 48 1.54 -38.52 5.54
C ALA A 48 1.17 -38.09 4.11
N ARG A 49 -0.13 -38.06 3.79
CA ARG A 49 -0.68 -37.63 2.49
C ARG A 49 -0.68 -36.13 2.27
N THR A 50 -0.45 -35.30 3.30
CA THR A 50 -0.56 -33.86 3.13
C THR A 50 0.59 -33.32 2.29
N SER A 51 0.22 -32.55 1.26
CA SER A 51 1.16 -31.97 0.29
C SER A 51 2.20 -31.08 0.98
N ASN A 52 3.47 -31.28 0.62
CA ASN A 52 4.56 -30.39 1.03
C ASN A 52 4.38 -28.97 0.48
N GLN A 53 3.72 -28.82 -0.67
CA GLN A 53 3.38 -27.49 -1.22
C GLN A 53 2.39 -26.76 -0.31
N LEU A 54 1.29 -27.42 0.07
CA LEU A 54 0.30 -26.81 0.98
C LEU A 54 0.96 -26.41 2.31
N PHE A 55 1.82 -27.28 2.84
CA PHE A 55 2.58 -26.97 4.06
C PHE A 55 3.45 -25.72 3.88
N SER A 56 4.18 -25.63 2.77
CA SER A 56 4.98 -24.44 2.44
C SER A 56 4.12 -23.18 2.30
N ASP A 57 2.95 -23.28 1.67
CA ASP A 57 2.05 -22.16 1.45
C ASP A 57 1.54 -21.56 2.77
N VAL A 58 1.14 -22.41 3.73
CA VAL A 58 0.65 -21.96 5.04
C VAL A 58 1.76 -21.27 5.83
N PHE A 59 2.96 -21.85 5.87
CA PHE A 59 4.09 -21.22 6.56
C PHE A 59 4.53 -19.92 5.89
N ALA A 60 4.56 -19.87 4.56
CA ALA A 60 4.87 -18.64 3.82
C ALA A 60 3.93 -17.49 4.19
N ALA A 61 2.66 -17.78 4.47
CA ALA A 61 1.66 -16.80 4.87
C ALA A 61 1.78 -16.40 6.35
N VAL A 62 1.80 -17.37 7.27
CA VAL A 62 1.75 -17.12 8.72
C VAL A 62 3.07 -16.58 9.27
N TYR A 63 4.21 -17.02 8.70
CA TYR A 63 5.54 -16.62 9.12
C TYR A 63 6.21 -15.67 8.11
N ILE A 64 5.43 -14.93 7.32
CA ILE A 64 5.94 -14.05 6.25
C ILE A 64 7.03 -13.08 6.74
N ASP A 65 6.86 -12.51 7.93
CA ASP A 65 7.84 -11.61 8.56
C ASP A 65 9.18 -12.29 8.84
N THR A 66 9.21 -13.60 9.15
CA THR A 66 10.45 -14.36 9.31
C THR A 66 11.25 -14.41 8.00
N TYR A 67 10.55 -14.45 6.87
CA TYR A 67 11.16 -14.53 5.54
C TYR A 67 11.42 -13.15 4.92
N TRP A 68 11.01 -12.08 5.59
CA TRP A 68 11.12 -10.72 5.08
C TRP A 68 12.54 -10.17 5.19
N THR A 69 13.08 -9.72 4.07
CA THR A 69 14.35 -8.98 3.95
C THR A 69 14.09 -7.48 3.73
N SER A 70 15.13 -6.67 3.57
CA SER A 70 14.95 -5.24 3.23
C SER A 70 14.26 -5.00 1.87
N GLN A 71 14.19 -6.02 0.99
CA GLN A 71 13.65 -5.90 -0.37
C GLN A 71 12.33 -6.66 -0.58
N GLY A 72 11.96 -7.57 0.34
CA GLY A 72 10.79 -8.44 0.23
C GLY A 72 11.00 -9.83 0.83
N ALA A 73 9.98 -10.68 0.74
CA ALA A 73 10.04 -12.06 1.22
C ALA A 73 11.03 -12.92 0.41
N SER A 74 11.87 -13.70 1.10
CA SER A 74 12.90 -14.54 0.50
C SER A 74 12.50 -16.02 0.49
N ALA A 75 12.38 -16.58 -0.71
CA ALA A 75 12.18 -18.01 -0.92
C ALA A 75 13.32 -18.86 -0.35
N ASP A 76 14.56 -18.35 -0.35
CA ASP A 76 15.73 -19.08 0.14
C ASP A 76 15.71 -19.26 1.67
N ILE A 77 15.21 -18.26 2.41
CA ILE A 77 15.04 -18.37 3.88
C ILE A 77 13.99 -19.43 4.19
N LEU A 78 12.81 -19.36 3.57
CA LEU A 78 11.74 -20.36 3.74
C LEU A 78 12.21 -21.76 3.34
N ALA A 79 12.94 -21.89 2.23
CA ALA A 79 13.48 -23.17 1.76
C ALA A 79 14.42 -23.80 2.80
N THR A 80 15.28 -22.98 3.42
CA THR A 80 16.19 -23.44 4.47
C THR A 80 15.42 -23.96 5.68
N SER A 81 14.38 -23.25 6.13
CA SER A 81 13.52 -23.71 7.23
C SER A 81 12.78 -25.01 6.90
N LEU A 82 12.24 -25.12 5.68
CA LEU A 82 11.55 -26.33 5.22
C LEU A 82 12.48 -27.54 5.15
N ALA A 83 13.68 -27.39 4.58
CA ALA A 83 14.66 -28.46 4.49
C ALA A 83 15.06 -28.97 5.89
N ALA A 84 15.31 -28.05 6.82
CA ALA A 84 15.66 -28.37 8.19
C ALA A 84 14.52 -29.08 8.94
N ALA A 85 13.28 -28.60 8.80
CA ALA A 85 12.15 -29.13 9.55
C ALA A 85 11.59 -30.44 8.99
N MET A 86 11.62 -30.61 7.67
CA MET A 86 10.97 -31.73 6.97
C MET A 86 11.95 -32.83 6.54
N GLY A 87 13.26 -32.58 6.58
CA GLY A 87 14.27 -33.53 6.12
C GLY A 87 14.23 -33.77 4.61
N ILE A 88 13.79 -32.77 3.84
CA ILE A 88 13.76 -32.82 2.37
C ILE A 88 15.00 -32.14 1.78
N SER A 89 15.28 -32.37 0.49
CA SER A 89 16.40 -31.72 -0.19
C SER A 89 16.19 -30.20 -0.28
N GLN A 90 17.29 -29.43 -0.26
CA GLN A 90 17.24 -27.98 -0.45
C GLN A 90 16.63 -27.58 -1.80
N VAL A 91 16.84 -28.41 -2.83
CA VAL A 91 16.32 -28.17 -4.18
C VAL A 91 14.79 -28.26 -4.19
N ASP A 92 14.24 -29.31 -3.57
CA ASP A 92 12.78 -29.48 -3.47
C ASP A 92 12.16 -28.39 -2.60
N ALA A 93 12.78 -28.09 -1.45
CA ALA A 93 12.33 -27.03 -0.55
C ALA A 93 12.26 -25.66 -1.24
N LEU A 94 13.27 -25.33 -2.05
CA LEU A 94 13.30 -24.10 -2.83
C LEU A 94 12.23 -24.06 -3.91
N GLN A 95 11.92 -25.19 -4.54
CA GLN A 95 10.81 -25.26 -5.50
C GLN A 95 9.47 -24.95 -4.82
N TYR A 96 9.18 -25.56 -3.67
CA TYR A 96 7.95 -25.29 -2.93
C TYR A 96 7.87 -23.82 -2.48
N ALA A 97 8.94 -23.30 -1.86
CA ALA A 97 8.99 -21.92 -1.37
C ALA A 97 8.76 -20.88 -2.48
N ARG A 98 9.36 -21.10 -3.67
CA ARG A 98 9.15 -20.24 -4.84
C ARG A 98 7.72 -20.26 -5.33
N VAL A 99 7.03 -21.40 -5.26
CA VAL A 99 5.61 -21.49 -5.63
C VAL A 99 4.75 -20.76 -4.59
N SER A 100 5.03 -20.93 -3.30
CA SER A 100 4.29 -20.29 -2.22
C SER A 100 4.30 -18.76 -2.34
N PHE A 101 5.44 -18.17 -2.68
CA PHE A 101 5.55 -16.71 -2.86
C PHE A 101 5.03 -16.17 -4.21
N ARG A 102 4.52 -17.01 -5.12
CA ARG A 102 3.83 -16.51 -6.33
C ARG A 102 2.48 -15.89 -6.01
N GLN A 103 1.90 -16.25 -4.87
CA GLN A 103 0.59 -15.82 -4.43
C GLN A 103 0.73 -15.20 -3.04
N TRP A 104 0.37 -13.94 -2.92
CA TRP A 104 0.25 -13.24 -1.66
C TRP A 104 -0.94 -13.79 -0.89
N ARG A 105 -0.67 -14.27 0.33
CA ARG A 105 -1.68 -14.80 1.26
C ARG A 105 -1.67 -13.93 2.50
N GLY A 106 -2.60 -12.98 2.56
CA GLY A 106 -2.56 -11.93 3.56
C GLY A 106 -3.36 -10.70 3.16
N ILE A 107 -3.00 -9.58 3.78
CA ILE A 107 -3.55 -8.27 3.46
C ILE A 107 -2.95 -7.80 2.13
N LEU A 108 -3.78 -7.63 1.12
CA LEU A 108 -3.39 -7.13 -0.19
C LEU A 108 -3.97 -5.74 -0.44
N CYS A 109 -3.11 -4.84 -0.89
CA CYS A 109 -3.47 -3.59 -1.55
C CYS A 109 -3.30 -3.78 -3.05
N ARG A 110 -4.39 -3.70 -3.81
CA ARG A 110 -4.36 -3.96 -5.25
C ARG A 110 -3.66 -2.85 -5.99
N LYS A 111 -2.89 -3.28 -6.98
CA LYS A 111 -2.34 -2.38 -8.00
C LYS A 111 -3.26 -2.29 -9.22
N TYR A 112 -3.85 -3.39 -9.69
CA TYR A 112 -4.70 -3.42 -10.88
C TYR A 112 -6.18 -3.80 -10.61
N PRO A 113 -7.12 -3.47 -11.51
CA PRO A 113 -8.48 -3.99 -11.47
C PRO A 113 -8.49 -5.44 -11.99
N GLY A 114 -8.97 -6.37 -11.16
CA GLY A 114 -8.69 -7.80 -11.28
C GLY A 114 -7.67 -8.16 -10.23
N ASP A 115 -7.89 -9.24 -9.48
CA ASP A 115 -6.99 -9.64 -8.41
C ASP A 115 -6.81 -11.14 -8.52
N GLY A 116 -5.58 -11.53 -8.82
CA GLY A 116 -5.18 -12.93 -8.92
C GLY A 116 -4.19 -13.30 -7.84
N GLY A 117 -4.10 -12.50 -6.76
CA GLY A 117 -3.24 -12.71 -5.61
C GLY A 117 -1.74 -12.61 -5.81
N ALA A 118 -1.27 -12.40 -7.03
CA ALA A 118 0.14 -12.13 -7.25
C ALA A 118 0.49 -10.69 -6.83
N ILE A 119 1.61 -10.52 -6.13
CA ILE A 119 2.19 -9.17 -5.97
C ILE A 119 2.61 -8.68 -7.37
N PRO A 120 2.09 -7.56 -7.88
CA PRO A 120 2.31 -7.20 -9.28
C PRO A 120 3.69 -6.56 -9.46
N SER A 121 4.47 -7.07 -10.42
CA SER A 121 5.78 -6.52 -10.84
C SER A 121 6.09 -6.90 -12.31
N PRO A 122 6.65 -6.00 -13.15
CA PRO A 122 7.27 -4.71 -12.81
C PRO A 122 6.50 -3.44 -13.26
N ASN A 123 6.89 -2.28 -12.67
CA ASN A 123 6.54 -0.90 -13.08
C ASN A 123 5.10 -0.40 -12.88
N TYR A 124 4.49 -0.62 -11.70
CA TYR A 124 3.15 -0.11 -11.45
C TYR A 124 3.09 0.90 -10.29
N PHE A 125 2.61 2.10 -10.63
CA PHE A 125 2.66 3.29 -9.77
C PHE A 125 1.29 3.95 -9.63
N ASN A 126 0.19 3.27 -9.96
CA ASN A 126 -1.16 3.84 -9.98
C ASN A 126 -2.15 2.99 -9.20
N ALA A 127 -1.77 2.54 -8.00
CA ALA A 127 -2.58 1.63 -7.20
C ALA A 127 -4.01 2.15 -7.02
N LEU A 128 -4.98 1.31 -7.39
CA LEU A 128 -6.40 1.62 -7.23
C LEU A 128 -6.77 1.85 -5.77
N ASP A 129 -6.11 1.09 -4.88
CA ASP A 129 -6.42 1.06 -3.46
C ASP A 129 -5.85 2.24 -2.66
N ILE A 130 -5.25 3.22 -3.32
CA ILE A 130 -5.13 4.57 -2.76
C ILE A 130 -6.21 5.44 -3.40
N VAL A 131 -7.17 5.91 -2.61
CA VAL A 131 -8.29 6.75 -3.07
C VAL A 131 -8.12 8.17 -2.54
N THR A 132 -8.39 9.18 -3.37
CA THR A 132 -8.33 10.60 -2.97
C THR A 132 -9.69 11.27 -3.09
N SER A 133 -9.99 12.24 -2.21
CA SER A 133 -11.19 13.07 -2.30
C SER A 133 -10.93 14.49 -1.80
N GLN A 134 -11.47 15.50 -2.49
CA GLN A 134 -11.29 16.92 -2.16
C GLN A 134 -12.40 17.54 -1.34
N VAL A 135 -13.63 17.05 -1.54
CA VAL A 135 -14.84 17.79 -1.17
C VAL A 135 -15.61 17.08 -0.06
N LEU A 136 -15.57 15.74 -0.08
CA LEU A 136 -16.34 14.91 0.82
C LEU A 136 -15.43 13.88 1.48
N VAL A 137 -15.58 13.74 2.79
CA VAL A 137 -15.00 12.61 3.50
C VAL A 137 -15.82 11.38 3.16
N LEU A 138 -15.14 10.37 2.62
CA LEU A 138 -15.75 9.12 2.24
C LEU A 138 -15.86 8.22 3.46
N THR A 139 -17.00 7.56 3.57
CA THR A 139 -17.21 6.53 4.58
C THR A 139 -16.51 5.23 4.16
N PRO A 140 -16.14 4.36 5.13
CA PRO A 140 -15.62 3.03 4.82
C PRO A 140 -16.55 2.22 3.91
N ARG A 141 -17.87 2.39 4.09
CA ARG A 141 -18.89 1.78 3.23
C ARG A 141 -18.73 2.18 1.77
N GLU A 142 -18.62 3.48 1.47
CA GLU A 142 -18.46 3.95 0.10
C GLU A 142 -17.15 3.45 -0.53
N LEU A 143 -16.07 3.42 0.24
CA LEU A 143 -14.76 2.93 -0.22
C LEU A 143 -14.78 1.43 -0.55
N ILE A 144 -15.53 0.63 0.23
CA ILE A 144 -15.64 -0.83 0.06
C ILE A 144 -16.67 -1.20 -1.01
N ASP A 145 -17.83 -0.55 -1.04
CA ASP A 145 -18.91 -0.82 -2.00
C ASP A 145 -18.50 -0.39 -3.42
N HIS A 146 -17.77 0.72 -3.54
CA HIS A 146 -17.22 1.19 -4.81
C HIS A 146 -15.76 0.78 -4.99
N TRP A 147 -15.50 -0.52 -4.76
CA TRP A 147 -14.17 -1.12 -4.72
C TRP A 147 -13.31 -0.84 -5.95
N ASP A 148 -13.89 -0.81 -7.15
CA ASP A 148 -13.12 -0.60 -8.38
C ASP A 148 -13.11 0.87 -8.83
N SER A 149 -13.78 1.75 -8.09
CA SER A 149 -13.80 3.17 -8.38
C SER A 149 -12.54 3.85 -7.85
N THR A 150 -12.09 4.87 -8.58
CA THR A 150 -11.22 5.91 -8.03
C THR A 150 -12.03 7.19 -7.96
N VAL A 151 -12.10 7.78 -6.77
CA VAL A 151 -12.83 9.03 -6.55
C VAL A 151 -11.90 10.19 -6.90
N ASN A 152 -12.47 11.22 -7.54
CA ASN A 152 -11.96 12.56 -7.88
C ASN A 152 -10.44 12.75 -8.06
N PRO A 153 -9.99 13.29 -9.22
CA PRO A 153 -8.58 13.58 -9.44
C PRO A 153 -8.09 14.62 -8.41
N PRO A 154 -6.98 14.37 -7.69
CA PRO A 154 -6.44 15.25 -6.64
C PRO A 154 -6.06 16.65 -7.17
N LYS A 155 -6.05 17.65 -6.28
CA LYS A 155 -5.72 19.06 -6.58
C LYS A 155 -4.64 19.57 -5.63
N ALA A 156 -4.03 20.69 -5.99
CA ALA A 156 -3.09 21.36 -5.10
C ALA A 156 -3.82 21.84 -3.81
N GLY A 157 -3.17 21.64 -2.67
CA GLY A 157 -3.70 21.89 -1.32
C GLY A 157 -4.19 20.61 -0.63
N VAL A 158 -5.06 20.80 0.37
CA VAL A 158 -5.58 19.72 1.20
C VAL A 158 -6.50 18.77 0.44
N ASN A 159 -6.18 17.48 0.49
CA ASN A 159 -7.01 16.38 0.03
C ASN A 159 -7.18 15.37 1.18
N TYR A 160 -8.25 14.60 1.14
CA TYR A 160 -8.39 13.38 1.93
C TYR A 160 -7.84 12.20 1.13
N ALA A 161 -7.01 11.37 1.75
CA ALA A 161 -6.47 10.15 1.19
C ALA A 161 -6.88 8.95 2.03
N TYR A 162 -7.13 7.83 1.36
CA TYR A 162 -7.57 6.57 1.97
C TYR A 162 -6.77 5.43 1.37
N ALA A 163 -6.52 4.41 2.18
CA ALA A 163 -6.03 3.11 1.73
C ALA A 163 -7.16 2.08 1.79
N ARG A 164 -7.16 1.14 0.86
CA ARG A 164 -8.04 -0.02 0.85
C ARG A 164 -7.21 -1.29 0.87
N CYS A 165 -7.76 -2.35 1.45
CA CYS A 165 -7.14 -3.66 1.41
C CYS A 165 -8.13 -4.80 1.53
N GLN A 166 -7.66 -6.00 1.21
CA GLN A 166 -8.43 -7.23 1.31
C GLN A 166 -7.58 -8.34 1.91
N ASN A 167 -8.13 -9.16 2.79
CA ASN A 167 -7.51 -10.45 3.10
C ASN A 167 -7.82 -11.39 1.93
N LEU A 168 -6.82 -11.76 1.13
CA LEU A 168 -7.07 -12.55 -0.07
C LEU A 168 -7.04 -14.07 0.14
N GLY A 169 -6.23 -14.54 1.08
CA GLY A 169 -5.92 -15.97 1.19
C GLY A 169 -5.23 -16.38 2.48
N PHE A 170 -5.36 -15.56 3.52
CA PHE A 170 -4.95 -15.92 4.88
C PHE A 170 -6.15 -16.51 5.60
N GLU A 171 -6.13 -17.82 5.84
CA GLU A 171 -7.24 -18.54 6.51
C GLU A 171 -7.16 -18.41 8.03
N GLY A 172 -7.36 -17.19 8.49
CA GLY A 172 -7.46 -16.79 9.88
C GLY A 172 -8.04 -15.37 10.00
N GLU A 173 -8.30 -14.92 11.22
CA GLU A 173 -8.66 -13.52 11.45
C GLU A 173 -7.39 -12.67 11.55
N ILE A 174 -7.31 -11.62 10.74
CA ILE A 174 -6.32 -10.56 10.88
C ILE A 174 -7.00 -9.36 11.52
N SER A 175 -6.48 -8.89 12.65
CA SER A 175 -7.06 -7.80 13.43
C SER A 175 -6.01 -6.76 13.84
N GLY A 176 -6.44 -5.63 14.40
CA GLY A 176 -5.51 -4.57 14.82
C GLY A 176 -4.76 -3.92 13.66
N ILE A 177 -5.32 -3.98 12.46
CA ILE A 177 -4.69 -3.54 11.22
C ILE A 177 -4.54 -2.01 11.21
N LYS A 178 -3.33 -1.55 10.93
CA LYS A 178 -2.95 -0.14 10.84
C LYS A 178 -2.45 0.20 9.46
N VAL A 179 -2.59 1.46 9.09
CA VAL A 179 -2.01 2.02 7.87
C VAL A 179 -1.22 3.27 8.18
N ARG A 180 -0.10 3.44 7.49
CA ARG A 180 0.59 4.72 7.34
C ARG A 180 0.45 5.21 5.91
N MET A 181 0.29 6.51 5.77
CA MET A 181 0.17 7.18 4.48
C MET A 181 1.27 8.23 4.36
N PHE A 182 1.95 8.27 3.22
CA PHE A 182 3.04 9.19 2.96
C PHE A 182 2.82 9.93 1.64
N ALA A 183 3.18 11.21 1.62
CA ALA A 183 3.37 12.00 0.43
C ALA A 183 4.87 12.16 0.15
N VAL A 184 5.29 11.73 -1.03
CA VAL A 184 6.69 11.78 -1.46
C VAL A 184 6.82 12.81 -2.58
N PRO A 185 7.60 13.89 -2.39
CA PRO A 185 7.93 14.83 -3.46
C PRO A 185 8.55 14.09 -4.65
N ALA A 186 8.30 14.57 -5.87
CA ALA A 186 8.64 13.88 -7.11
C ALA A 186 10.05 13.25 -7.11
N GLY A 187 10.08 11.92 -7.27
CA GLY A 187 11.29 11.09 -7.25
C GLY A 187 11.41 10.29 -5.95
N PHE A 188 11.32 8.94 -6.06
CA PHE A 188 11.73 8.01 -4.98
C PHE A 188 13.25 7.98 -4.83
N THR A 189 13.85 9.17 -4.83
CA THR A 189 15.28 9.38 -4.66
C THR A 189 15.65 9.63 -3.21
N GLN A 190 14.66 9.55 -2.31
CA GLN A 190 14.82 9.87 -0.90
C GLN A 190 14.35 8.68 -0.05
N THR A 191 15.01 8.46 1.09
CA THR A 191 14.72 7.37 2.02
C THR A 191 13.33 7.53 2.66
N ALA A 192 12.74 6.44 3.16
CA ALA A 192 11.43 6.48 3.82
C ALA A 192 11.33 7.54 4.94
N SER A 193 12.42 7.72 5.69
CA SER A 193 12.55 8.71 6.76
C SER A 193 12.42 10.17 6.30
N SER A 194 12.51 10.44 4.99
CA SER A 194 12.39 11.79 4.42
C SER A 194 11.01 12.10 3.84
N TRP A 195 10.13 11.10 3.75
CA TRP A 195 8.81 11.33 3.20
C TRP A 195 7.93 12.09 4.18
N VAL A 196 6.96 12.80 3.64
CA VAL A 196 5.99 13.53 4.43
C VAL A 196 4.93 12.56 4.90
N GLN A 197 4.96 12.20 6.19
CA GLN A 197 3.94 11.39 6.82
C GLN A 197 2.61 12.17 6.88
N CYS A 198 1.58 11.66 6.21
CA CYS A 198 0.23 12.17 6.32
C CYS A 198 -0.37 11.78 7.68
N ARG A 199 -1.25 12.62 8.21
CA ARG A 199 -1.88 12.44 9.53
C ARG A 199 -3.36 12.12 9.39
N THR A 200 -3.92 11.34 10.30
CA THR A 200 -5.37 11.06 10.32
C THR A 200 -6.15 12.34 10.60
N ARG A 201 -7.29 12.50 9.93
CA ARG A 201 -8.13 13.71 10.03
C ARG A 201 -8.64 13.95 11.45
N ASP A 202 -9.18 12.90 12.08
CA ASP A 202 -9.95 13.05 13.33
C ASP A 202 -9.10 12.93 14.59
N GLY A 203 -7.81 12.59 14.45
CA GLY A 203 -6.92 12.36 15.60
C GLY A 203 -5.50 12.91 15.44
N ASP A 204 -5.13 13.44 14.28
CA ASP A 204 -3.76 13.88 13.98
C ASP A 204 -2.69 12.80 14.25
N GLN A 205 -3.04 11.55 14.00
CA GLN A 205 -2.18 10.39 14.24
C GLN A 205 -1.39 10.02 12.98
N GLU A 206 -0.19 9.48 13.14
CA GLU A 206 0.61 8.95 12.01
C GLU A 206 0.05 7.64 11.45
N GLU A 207 -0.65 6.90 12.31
CA GLU A 207 -1.26 5.62 11.98
C GLU A 207 -2.77 5.74 12.03
N GLY A 208 -3.41 5.22 10.99
CA GLY A 208 -4.86 5.09 10.90
C GLY A 208 -5.29 3.65 11.05
N ASN A 209 -6.52 3.44 11.52
CA ASN A 209 -7.17 2.14 11.57
C ASN A 209 -7.68 1.76 10.18
N ILE A 210 -7.61 0.47 9.86
CA ILE A 210 -8.48 -0.11 8.84
C ILE A 210 -9.83 -0.43 9.49
N LEU A 211 -10.89 0.00 8.82
CA LEU A 211 -12.28 -0.12 9.26
C LEU A 211 -13.05 -1.07 8.35
N ASP A 212 -14.02 -1.77 8.93
CA ASP A 212 -14.99 -2.57 8.20
C ASP A 212 -16.02 -1.68 7.47
N ARG A 213 -16.92 -2.33 6.72
CA ARG A 213 -18.01 -1.65 5.99
C ARG A 213 -18.95 -0.81 6.88
N ASN A 214 -18.97 -1.06 8.19
CA ASN A 214 -19.82 -0.37 9.16
C ASN A 214 -19.05 0.69 9.96
N GLY A 215 -17.75 0.86 9.72
CA GLY A 215 -16.92 1.85 10.40
C GLY A 215 -16.33 1.38 11.73
N HIS A 216 -16.38 0.08 12.04
CA HIS A 216 -15.70 -0.48 13.21
C HIS A 216 -14.28 -0.91 12.86
N PRO A 217 -13.36 -1.05 13.84
CA PRO A 217 -12.06 -1.65 13.60
C PRO A 217 -12.19 -2.99 12.88
N ALA A 218 -11.52 -3.11 11.74
CA ALA A 218 -11.66 -4.27 10.87
C ALA A 218 -11.06 -5.52 11.52
N LYS A 219 -11.78 -6.63 11.30
CA LYS A 219 -11.34 -7.99 11.52
C LYS A 219 -11.54 -8.72 10.20
N LEU A 220 -10.45 -8.97 9.47
CA LEU A 220 -10.54 -9.45 8.10
C LEU A 220 -10.27 -10.96 8.06
N THR A 221 -11.31 -11.72 7.74
CA THR A 221 -11.22 -13.12 7.30
C THR A 221 -11.07 -13.20 5.78
N THR A 222 -10.83 -14.40 5.25
CA THR A 222 -10.59 -14.60 3.81
C THR A 222 -11.69 -14.00 2.95
N GLY A 223 -11.30 -13.14 2.02
CA GLY A 223 -12.17 -12.43 1.09
C GLY A 223 -12.70 -11.09 1.60
N GLU A 224 -12.61 -10.80 2.90
CA GLU A 224 -13.13 -9.56 3.48
C GLU A 224 -12.23 -8.36 3.16
N ARG A 225 -12.89 -7.20 3.01
CA ARG A 225 -12.30 -5.93 2.62
C ARG A 225 -12.35 -4.93 3.76
N GLY A 226 -11.33 -4.10 3.84
CA GLY A 226 -11.23 -2.97 4.75
C GLY A 226 -10.84 -1.69 4.03
N ALA A 227 -11.17 -0.56 4.65
CA ALA A 227 -10.76 0.76 4.20
C ALA A 227 -10.28 1.59 5.38
N SER A 228 -9.27 2.42 5.18
CA SER A 228 -8.73 3.26 6.24
C SER A 228 -9.69 4.37 6.63
N GLU A 229 -9.49 4.91 7.84
CA GLU A 229 -9.91 6.28 8.14
C GLU A 229 -9.24 7.30 7.19
N ALA A 230 -9.75 8.53 7.19
CA ALA A 230 -9.26 9.59 6.32
C ALA A 230 -7.90 10.13 6.78
N PHE A 231 -6.93 10.19 5.88
CA PHE A 231 -5.69 10.95 6.05
C PHE A 231 -5.79 12.31 5.39
N VAL A 232 -5.15 13.31 5.99
CA VAL A 232 -4.98 14.63 5.40
C VAL A 232 -3.67 14.64 4.60
N ALA A 233 -3.77 14.85 3.29
CA ALA A 233 -2.64 14.99 2.39
C ALA A 233 -2.65 16.41 1.79
N ASP A 234 -1.72 17.25 2.24
CA ASP A 234 -1.50 18.56 1.63
C ASP A 234 -0.52 18.43 0.46
N LEU A 235 -1.04 18.60 -0.75
CA LEU A 235 -0.31 18.27 -1.97
C LEU A 235 0.16 19.54 -2.69
N PRO A 236 1.46 19.67 -3.01
CA PRO A 236 1.94 20.76 -3.87
C PRO A 236 1.34 20.67 -5.27
N LEU A 237 1.46 21.75 -6.05
CA LEU A 237 1.19 21.73 -7.48
C LEU A 237 2.21 20.83 -8.20
N GLY A 238 1.74 19.94 -9.07
CA GLY A 238 2.58 19.03 -9.85
C GLY A 238 2.53 17.58 -9.34
N HIS A 239 3.65 16.88 -9.52
CA HIS A 239 3.73 15.43 -9.27
C HIS A 239 4.09 15.11 -7.82
N VAL A 240 3.34 14.20 -7.21
CA VAL A 240 3.57 13.61 -5.89
C VAL A 240 3.29 12.12 -5.95
N CYS A 241 4.06 11.32 -5.22
CA CYS A 241 3.72 9.92 -5.01
C CYS A 241 3.05 9.75 -3.66
N LEU A 242 1.84 9.21 -3.64
CA LEU A 242 1.21 8.73 -2.42
C LEU A 242 1.59 7.27 -2.20
N VAL A 243 1.97 6.96 -0.96
CA VAL A 243 2.32 5.61 -0.53
C VAL A 243 1.48 5.24 0.68
N ALA A 244 0.85 4.08 0.63
CA ALA A 244 0.17 3.48 1.79
C ALA A 244 0.88 2.18 2.16
N THR A 245 1.14 1.97 3.45
CA THR A 245 1.74 0.75 3.97
C THR A 245 0.88 0.21 5.10
N ILE A 246 0.46 -1.04 4.97
CA ILE A 246 -0.41 -1.70 5.94
C ILE A 246 0.41 -2.65 6.81
N THR A 247 0.24 -2.48 8.11
CA THR A 247 0.81 -3.34 9.15
C THR A 247 -0.33 -3.94 9.96
N ASP A 248 -0.08 -5.06 10.61
CA ASP A 248 -0.90 -5.53 11.72
C ASP A 248 0.02 -5.93 12.88
N ALA A 249 -0.58 -6.22 14.03
CA ALA A 249 0.17 -6.50 15.25
C ALA A 249 0.80 -7.89 15.27
N ASP A 250 0.30 -8.83 14.47
CA ASP A 250 0.61 -10.25 14.60
C ASP A 250 1.43 -10.78 13.41
N PHE A 251 1.11 -10.42 12.16
CA PHE A 251 1.63 -11.11 10.97
C PHE A 251 2.47 -10.26 10.00
N PHE A 252 2.20 -8.96 9.92
CA PHE A 252 2.79 -7.99 8.97
C PHE A 252 3.50 -6.85 9.71
N THR A 253 4.25 -7.18 10.77
CA THR A 253 4.92 -6.20 11.64
C THR A 253 6.10 -5.51 10.96
N LYS A 254 6.74 -6.18 9.99
CA LYS A 254 7.88 -5.62 9.23
C LYS A 254 7.48 -4.75 8.04
N ASN A 255 6.19 -4.49 7.86
CA ASN A 255 5.69 -3.63 6.79
C ASN A 255 5.83 -2.12 7.05
N ASN A 256 6.55 -1.73 8.10
CA ASN A 256 6.85 -0.33 8.36
C ASN A 256 8.05 0.13 7.50
N PRO A 257 7.86 1.05 6.54
CA PRO A 257 8.94 1.51 5.69
C PRO A 257 10.03 2.29 6.46
N LEU A 258 9.70 2.86 7.61
CA LEU A 258 10.62 3.66 8.44
C LEU A 258 11.62 2.80 9.23
N THR A 259 11.36 1.50 9.38
CA THR A 259 12.24 0.56 10.11
C THR A 259 13.17 -0.21 9.18
N ILE A 260 13.10 0.02 7.87
CA ILE A 260 13.99 -0.61 6.90
C ILE A 260 15.38 -0.02 7.07
N GLU A 261 16.38 -0.85 7.40
CA GLU A 261 17.76 -0.41 7.59
C GLU A 261 18.28 0.32 6.35
N GLN A 262 18.99 1.43 6.60
CA GLN A 262 19.32 2.53 5.66
C GLN A 262 20.26 2.17 4.49
N GLY A 263 20.32 0.92 4.07
CA GLY A 263 21.11 0.48 2.92
C GLY A 263 20.42 0.77 1.59
N ASN A 264 20.56 2.00 1.08
CA ASN A 264 20.37 2.45 -0.32
C ASN A 264 19.04 2.09 -1.04
N TRP A 265 18.32 3.11 -1.56
CA TRP A 265 17.37 3.14 -2.73
C TRP A 265 16.34 2.00 -2.96
N ASN A 266 16.36 0.96 -2.14
CA ASN A 266 15.64 -0.29 -2.29
C ASN A 266 14.18 -0.18 -1.89
N PHE A 267 13.71 1.02 -1.55
CA PHE A 267 12.32 1.22 -1.18
C PHE A 267 11.37 1.00 -2.35
N VAL A 268 11.78 1.37 -3.57
CA VAL A 268 11.01 1.05 -4.77
C VAL A 268 10.89 -0.46 -4.92
N THR A 269 12.00 -1.18 -4.76
CA THR A 269 12.04 -2.66 -4.78
C THR A 269 11.15 -3.25 -3.68
N TRP A 270 11.22 -2.71 -2.47
CA TRP A 270 10.37 -3.12 -1.36
C TRP A 270 8.89 -2.89 -1.66
N LEU A 271 8.51 -1.69 -2.14
CA LEU A 271 7.13 -1.36 -2.50
C LEU A 271 6.58 -2.28 -3.57
N ILE A 272 7.36 -2.54 -4.61
CA ILE A 272 6.88 -3.36 -5.72
C ILE A 272 6.74 -4.83 -5.32
N ASN A 273 7.50 -5.30 -4.32
CA ASN A 273 7.47 -6.66 -3.80
C ASN A 273 6.65 -6.81 -2.50
N ASN A 274 5.93 -5.77 -2.07
CA ASN A 274 5.07 -5.83 -0.88
C ASN A 274 3.59 -5.78 -1.26
N GLY A 275 2.87 -6.88 -0.98
CA GLY A 275 1.43 -6.97 -1.22
C GLY A 275 0.60 -6.08 -0.30
N ALA A 276 1.08 -5.80 0.91
CA ALA A 276 0.41 -4.91 1.87
C ALA A 276 0.85 -3.44 1.72
N ALA A 277 1.47 -3.07 0.60
CA ALA A 277 1.80 -1.70 0.27
C ALA A 277 1.19 -1.27 -1.07
N ALA A 278 0.85 0.01 -1.18
CA ALA A 278 0.35 0.62 -2.39
C ALA A 278 1.13 1.89 -2.73
N TRP A 279 1.27 2.14 -4.02
CA TRP A 279 1.85 3.36 -4.55
C TRP A 279 0.94 3.92 -5.65
N ARG A 280 0.53 5.18 -5.49
CA ARG A 280 -0.22 5.95 -6.47
C ARG A 280 0.48 7.27 -6.81
N ASN A 281 0.75 7.47 -8.08
CA ASN A 281 1.19 8.71 -8.66
C ASN A 281 0.01 9.66 -8.74
N VAL A 282 0.23 10.86 -8.24
CA VAL A 282 -0.75 11.92 -8.16
C VAL A 282 -0.18 13.13 -8.87
N ASN A 283 -0.84 13.56 -9.93
CA ASN A 283 -0.57 14.84 -10.58
C ASN A 283 -1.67 15.80 -10.16
N THR A 284 -1.34 16.73 -9.27
CA THR A 284 -2.29 17.77 -8.88
C THR A 284 -2.40 18.77 -10.02
N VAL A 285 -3.64 19.03 -10.43
CA VAL A 285 -3.95 20.16 -11.29
C VAL A 285 -4.15 21.41 -10.45
N PRO A 286 -3.94 22.63 -11.01
CA PRO A 286 -4.28 23.86 -10.32
C PRO A 286 -5.73 23.82 -9.82
N LYS A 287 -6.02 24.60 -8.77
CA LYS A 287 -7.41 24.85 -8.37
C LYS A 287 -8.19 25.32 -9.60
N LEU A 288 -9.39 24.77 -9.80
CA LEU A 288 -10.26 25.14 -10.91
C LEU A 288 -10.44 26.67 -10.90
N GLY A 289 -9.90 27.37 -11.90
CA GLY A 289 -9.92 28.84 -11.97
C GLY A 289 -8.54 29.53 -12.00
N GLU A 290 -7.44 28.80 -11.78
CA GLU A 290 -6.07 29.33 -11.92
C GLU A 290 -5.33 28.62 -13.06
N THR A 291 -5.50 29.11 -14.28
CA THR A 291 -4.62 28.76 -15.40
C THR A 291 -3.67 29.93 -15.67
N SER A 292 -2.39 29.78 -15.29
CA SER A 292 -1.32 30.67 -15.75
C SER A 292 -0.51 29.98 -16.83
N LEU A 293 -0.48 30.57 -18.03
CA LEU A 293 0.51 30.25 -19.06
C LEU A 293 1.72 31.18 -18.82
N VAL A 294 2.90 30.59 -18.61
CA VAL A 294 4.15 31.34 -18.46
C VAL A 294 5.00 31.09 -19.70
N PHE A 295 5.45 32.17 -20.34
CA PHE A 295 6.35 32.15 -21.48
C PHE A 295 7.67 32.76 -21.06
N HIS A 296 8.78 32.10 -21.37
CA HIS A 296 10.12 32.59 -21.14
C HIS A 296 10.77 32.87 -22.49
N ASN A 297 11.31 34.07 -22.68
CA ASN A 297 12.22 34.32 -23.79
C ASN A 297 13.54 33.61 -23.48
N GLN A 298 13.98 32.72 -24.38
CA GLN A 298 15.15 31.86 -24.18
C GLN A 298 16.47 32.45 -24.70
N ASP A 299 16.45 33.57 -25.42
CA ASP A 299 17.65 34.14 -26.05
C ASP A 299 17.99 35.58 -25.62
N GLY A 300 17.23 36.15 -24.68
CA GLY A 300 17.49 37.47 -24.11
C GLY A 300 17.23 38.64 -25.06
N THR A 301 16.72 38.39 -26.28
CA THR A 301 16.34 39.47 -27.19
C THR A 301 15.00 40.10 -26.76
N PRO A 302 14.76 41.41 -26.96
CA PRO A 302 13.44 41.97 -26.69
C PRO A 302 12.41 41.48 -27.73
N GLU A 303 11.47 40.62 -27.31
CA GLU A 303 10.37 40.15 -28.15
C GLU A 303 9.02 40.72 -27.71
N GLN A 304 8.13 40.97 -28.67
CA GLN A 304 6.73 41.33 -28.41
C GLN A 304 5.83 40.11 -28.62
N PHE A 305 5.20 39.65 -27.55
CA PHE A 305 4.22 38.56 -27.61
C PHE A 305 2.81 39.13 -27.79
N SER A 306 2.06 38.58 -28.74
CA SER A 306 0.63 38.86 -28.90
C SER A 306 -0.15 37.58 -28.60
N PHE A 307 -1.09 37.67 -27.65
CA PHE A 307 -1.95 36.54 -27.27
C PHE A 307 -3.35 36.75 -27.84
N VAL A 308 -3.83 35.79 -28.63
CA VAL A 308 -5.19 35.79 -29.16
C VAL A 308 -5.96 34.64 -28.52
N ARG A 309 -6.89 34.96 -27.62
CA ARG A 309 -7.86 33.97 -27.11
C ARG A 309 -9.06 33.93 -28.06
N ARG A 310 -9.25 32.82 -28.76
CA ARG A 310 -10.47 32.57 -29.54
C ARG A 310 -11.43 31.75 -28.67
N CYS A 311 -12.48 32.38 -28.17
CA CYS A 311 -13.57 31.67 -27.53
C CYS A 311 -14.58 31.24 -28.61
N CYS A 312 -14.94 29.96 -28.65
CA CYS A 312 -16.16 29.53 -29.31
C CYS A 312 -17.30 29.75 -28.32
N THR A 313 -18.13 30.77 -28.55
CA THR A 313 -19.37 30.95 -27.78
C THR A 313 -20.30 29.79 -28.11
N ASN A 314 -20.62 28.96 -27.13
CA ASN A 314 -21.79 28.10 -27.22
C ASN A 314 -23.01 29.04 -27.03
N PRO A 315 -23.95 29.16 -27.98
CA PRO A 315 -24.93 30.24 -27.98
C PRO A 315 -25.89 30.26 -26.78
N GLU A 316 -25.91 29.21 -25.94
CA GLU A 316 -26.84 29.08 -24.83
C GLU A 316 -26.33 29.62 -23.48
N GLN A 317 -25.08 30.07 -23.36
CA GLN A 317 -24.58 30.63 -22.09
C GLN A 317 -23.88 31.97 -22.32
N GLY A 318 -24.49 33.01 -21.75
CA GLY A 318 -24.12 34.41 -21.88
C GLY A 318 -22.69 34.75 -21.44
N GLU A 319 -22.28 35.94 -21.87
CA GLU A 319 -20.92 36.47 -21.84
C GLU A 319 -20.26 36.43 -20.47
N THR A 320 -19.00 35.96 -20.43
CA THR A 320 -18.11 36.12 -19.25
C THR A 320 -17.19 37.32 -19.49
N PRO A 321 -17.25 38.41 -18.70
CA PRO A 321 -16.35 39.54 -18.88
C PRO A 321 -14.95 39.22 -18.34
N LEU A 322 -13.91 39.57 -19.12
CA LEU A 322 -12.51 39.57 -18.68
C LEU A 322 -12.15 40.94 -18.09
N SER A 323 -11.61 40.95 -16.87
CA SER A 323 -11.07 42.17 -16.25
C SER A 323 -9.59 42.38 -16.64
N PRO A 324 -9.15 43.58 -17.06
CA PRO A 324 -7.80 43.80 -17.62
C PRO A 324 -6.67 43.86 -16.58
N ASN A 325 -6.97 43.92 -15.29
CA ASN A 325 -6.03 44.44 -14.27
C ASN A 325 -5.12 43.40 -13.59
N LYS A 326 -4.68 42.33 -14.26
CA LYS A 326 -3.73 41.35 -13.65
C LYS A 326 -2.50 40.99 -14.49
N PHE A 327 -2.20 41.73 -15.55
CA PHE A 327 -0.88 41.66 -16.18
C PHE A 327 0.06 42.64 -15.48
N THR A 328 0.80 42.17 -14.48
CA THR A 328 1.96 42.89 -13.93
C THR A 328 3.20 42.15 -14.41
N PRO A 329 3.96 42.68 -15.39
CA PRO A 329 5.27 42.11 -15.70
C PRO A 329 6.17 42.24 -14.46
N GLN A 330 6.91 41.19 -14.11
CA GLN A 330 7.99 41.34 -13.13
C GLN A 330 9.08 42.27 -13.71
N PRO A 331 9.64 43.19 -12.91
CA PRO A 331 10.74 44.03 -13.37
C PRO A 331 12.00 43.17 -13.65
N PRO A 332 12.82 43.55 -14.64
CA PRO A 332 14.02 42.80 -14.99
C PRO A 332 15.03 42.79 -13.82
N TYR A 333 15.61 41.61 -13.61
CA TYR A 333 16.69 41.34 -12.67
C TYR A 333 17.88 42.27 -13.00
N LYS A 334 18.23 43.19 -12.10
CA LYS A 334 19.47 43.97 -12.21
C LYS A 334 20.59 43.14 -11.61
N ASP A 335 21.35 42.47 -12.46
CA ASP A 335 22.70 42.04 -12.12
C ASP A 335 23.53 43.27 -11.74
N GLY A 336 24.16 43.21 -10.57
CA GLY A 336 25.09 44.23 -10.10
C GLY A 336 26.32 44.34 -11.00
N PRO A 337 27.06 45.46 -10.96
CA PRO A 337 28.22 45.63 -11.81
C PRO A 337 29.35 44.69 -11.36
N ALA A 338 29.96 44.03 -12.34
CA ALA A 338 31.24 43.35 -12.20
C ALA A 338 32.36 44.35 -11.88
N CYS A 339 33.20 43.97 -10.92
CA CYS A 339 34.65 44.22 -10.96
C CYS A 339 35.32 42.87 -11.25
#